data_AF-H9F5U0-F1
#
_entry.id   AF-H9F5U0-F1
#
_cell.length_a   1.000
_cell.length_b   1.000
_cell.length_c   1.000
_cell.angle_alpha   90.00
_cell.angle_beta   90.00
_cell.angle_gamma   90.00
#
_symmetry.space_group_name_H-M   'P 1'
#
loop_
_entity.id
_entity.type
_entity.pdbx_description
1 polymer ?
#
loop_
_entity_poly.entity_id
_entity_poly.type
_entity_poly.pdbx_seq_one_letter_code
_entity_poly.pdbx_strand_id
1 'polypeptide(L)' 'PWVLYHNFTISKDNCLSIVSEIEPQMLVELAPPYFLSNLPPSESRDLLNQLREGMADSSAGSESSSVQEFRDPCVLQ' A
#
# COMPACT_ATOMS: atom_id res chain seq x y z
N PRO A 1 -1.25 -13.78 -3.12
CA PRO A 1 0.16 -13.40 -3.43
C PRO A 1 0.14 -12.27 -4.47
N TRP A 2 0.92 -11.20 -4.25
CA TRP A 2 1.00 -10.04 -5.16
C TRP A 2 2.42 -9.91 -5.70
N VAL A 3 2.54 -9.57 -6.98
CA VAL A 3 3.84 -9.47 -7.63
C VAL A 3 3.95 -8.24 -8.51
N LEU A 4 5.14 -7.65 -8.54
CA LEU A 4 5.54 -6.62 -9.49
C LEU A 4 6.37 -7.27 -10.59
N TYR A 5 6.11 -6.94 -11.85
CA TYR A 5 6.88 -7.43 -13.00
C TYR A 5 7.44 -6.27 -13.82
N HIS A 6 8.57 -6.50 -14.47
CA HIS A 6 9.16 -5.52 -15.38
C HIS A 6 8.76 -5.77 -16.84
N ASN A 7 8.72 -7.04 -17.26
CA ASN A 7 8.49 -7.39 -18.65
C ASN A 7 7.38 -8.43 -18.81
N PHE A 8 6.52 -8.22 -19.80
CA PHE A 8 5.45 -9.13 -20.19
C PHE A 8 5.74 -9.67 -21.60
N THR A 9 5.77 -10.98 -21.75
CA THR A 9 5.96 -11.62 -23.06
C THR A 9 4.66 -12.30 -23.50
N ILE A 10 4.18 -11.91 -24.69
CA ILE A 10 3.06 -12.57 -25.37
C ILE A 10 3.60 -13.82 -26.05
N SER A 11 3.20 -14.99 -25.57
CA SER A 11 3.58 -16.27 -26.15
C SER A 11 2.41 -17.25 -26.06
N LYS A 12 2.61 -18.53 -26.41
CA LYS A 12 1.58 -19.56 -26.21
C LYS A 12 1.10 -19.58 -24.75
N ASP A 13 2.03 -19.37 -23.83
CA ASP A 13 1.76 -19.12 -22.43
C ASP A 13 2.27 -17.71 -22.10
N ASN A 14 1.36 -16.81 -21.73
CA ASN A 14 1.74 -15.46 -21.34
C ASN A 14 2.66 -15.51 -20.11
N CYS A 15 3.80 -14.81 -20.18
CA CYS A 15 4.84 -14.91 -19.16
C CYS A 15 5.20 -13.54 -18.59
N LEU A 16 5.30 -13.46 -17.26
CA LEU A 16 5.84 -12.32 -16.52
C LEU A 16 7.32 -12.59 -16.22
N SER A 17 8.18 -11.61 -16.47
CA SER A 17 9.62 -11.69 -16.22
C SER A 17 10.08 -10.61 -15.26
N ILE A 18 11.11 -10.94 -14.47
CA ILE A 18 11.65 -10.10 -13.39
C ILE A 18 10.53 -9.81 -12.38
N VAL A 19 10.11 -10.87 -11.70
CA VAL A 19 8.98 -10.87 -10.78
C VAL A 19 9.49 -10.72 -9.36
N SER A 20 9.04 -9.67 -8.67
CA SER A 20 9.30 -9.43 -7.25
C SER A 20 7.99 -9.59 -6.48
N GLU A 21 8.02 -10.34 -5.38
CA GLU A 21 6.89 -10.39 -4.45
C GLU A 21 6.76 -9.06 -3.70
N ILE A 22 5.52 -8.60 -3.54
CA ILE A 22 5.21 -7.34 -2.87
C ILE A 22 4.04 -7.51 -1.91
N GLU A 23 4.01 -6.67 -0.88
CA GLU A 23 2.84 -6.51 -0.04
C GLU A 23 1.83 -5.58 -0.74
N PRO A 24 0.54 -5.95 -0.83
CA PRO A 24 -0.47 -5.14 -1.52
C PRO A 24 -0.68 -3.76 -0.87
N GLN A 25 -0.40 -3.65 0.42
CA GLN A 25 -0.44 -2.39 1.18
C GLN A 25 0.46 -1.32 0.55
N MET A 26 1.63 -1.74 0.04
CA MET A 26 2.60 -0.85 -0.60
C MET A 26 2.02 -0.16 -1.84
N LEU A 27 1.10 -0.79 -2.56
CA LEU A 27 0.44 -0.20 -3.74
C LEU A 27 -0.51 0.94 -3.35
N VAL A 28 -1.22 0.77 -2.23
CA VAL A 28 -2.15 1.76 -1.67
C VAL A 28 -1.39 2.98 -1.16
N GLU A 29 -0.22 2.77 -0.55
CA GLU A 29 0.62 3.85 0.00
C GLU A 29 1.42 4.60 -1.08
N LEU A 30 2.06 3.88 -2.00
CA LEU A 30 2.98 4.49 -2.97
C LEU A 30 2.27 5.15 -4.17
N ALA A 31 1.15 4.59 -4.61
CA ALA A 31 0.41 5.10 -5.77
C ALA A 31 -1.12 5.06 -5.60
N PRO A 32 -1.69 5.65 -4.54
CA PRO A 32 -3.12 5.61 -4.26
C PRO A 32 -4.00 6.06 -5.44
N PRO A 33 -3.69 7.13 -6.20
CA PRO A 33 -4.55 7.57 -7.30
C PRO A 33 -4.71 6.54 -8.42
N TYR A 34 -3.67 5.74 -8.67
CA TYR A 34 -3.72 4.71 -9.71
C TYR A 34 -4.56 3.52 -9.24
N PHE A 35 -4.31 3.02 -8.03
CA PHE A 35 -4.90 1.78 -7.54
C PHE A 35 -6.28 1.93 -6.89
N LEU A 36 -6.66 3.12 -6.40
CA LEU A 36 -7.95 3.32 -5.72
C LEU A 36 -9.03 3.99 -6.57
N SER A 37 -8.66 4.63 -7.68
CA SER A 37 -9.61 5.44 -8.48
C SER A 37 -9.75 4.97 -9.93
N ASN A 38 -8.70 4.41 -10.52
CA ASN A 38 -8.69 4.06 -11.94
C ASN A 38 -8.83 2.57 -12.23
N LEU A 39 -8.80 1.71 -11.20
CA LEU A 39 -8.95 0.27 -11.41
C LEU A 39 -10.38 -0.09 -11.83
N PRO A 40 -10.53 -0.93 -12.88
CA PRO A 40 -11.83 -1.48 -13.23
C PRO A 40 -12.36 -2.42 -12.12
N PRO A 41 -13.68 -2.68 -12.09
CA PRO A 41 -14.28 -3.63 -11.14
C PRO A 41 -13.59 -5.01 -11.21
N SER A 42 -12.99 -5.42 -10.09
CA SER A 42 -12.21 -6.65 -9.97
C SER A 42 -12.01 -7.03 -8.50
N GLU A 43 -11.74 -8.31 -8.24
CA GLU A 43 -11.42 -8.82 -6.90
C GLU A 43 -10.22 -8.08 -6.29
N SER A 44 -9.19 -7.81 -7.09
CA SER A 44 -8.00 -7.08 -6.67
C SER A 44 -8.31 -5.67 -6.18
N ARG A 45 -9.23 -4.95 -6.84
CA ARG A 45 -9.68 -3.63 -6.41
C ARG A 45 -10.41 -3.71 -5.07
N ASP A 46 -11.29 -4.69 -4.91
CA ASP A 46 -12.08 -4.85 -3.68
C ASP A 46 -11.17 -5.21 -2.49
N LEU A 47 -10.10 -5.97 -2.71
CA LEU A 47 -9.07 -6.26 -1.70
C LEU A 47 -8.29 -4.99 -1.29
N LEU A 48 -7.85 -4.18 -2.25
CA LEU A 48 -7.10 -2.95 -1.96
C LEU A 48 -7.94 -1.91 -1.19
N ASN A 49 -9.25 -1.84 -1.46
CA ASN A 49 -10.17 -0.99 -0.71
C ASN A 49 -10.35 -1.47 0.74
N GLN A 50 -10.48 -2.77 0.97
CA GLN A 50 -10.55 -3.33 2.33
C GLN A 50 -9.28 -3.05 3.14
N LEU A 51 -8.10 -3.14 2.51
CA LEU A 51 -6.83 -2.79 3.17
C LEU A 51 -6.79 -1.32 3.57
N ARG A 52 -7.25 -0.43 2.70
CA ARG A 52 -7.36 1.01 2.99
C ARG A 52 -8.29 1.28 4.18
N GLU A 53 -9.45 0.61 4.22
CA GLU A 53 -10.43 0.74 5.29
C GLU A 53 -9.85 0.24 6.63
N GLY A 54 -9.24 -0.95 6.65
CA GLY A 54 -8.60 -1.49 7.86
C GLY A 54 -7.42 -0.66 8.39
N MET A 55 -6.70 0.03 7.50
CA MET A 55 -5.66 0.99 7.89
C MET A 55 -6.25 2.27 8.52
N ALA A 56 -7.38 2.76 8.01
CA ALA A 56 -8.06 3.91 8.59
C ALA A 56 -8.56 3.61 10.02
N ASP A 57 -9.12 2.43 10.25
CA ASP A 57 -9.61 1.99 11.57
C ASP A 57 -8.46 1.81 12.57
N SER A 58 -7.28 1.37 12.11
CA SER A 58 -6.08 1.22 12.94
C SER A 58 -5.50 2.57 13.38
N SER A 59 -5.72 3.64 12.60
CA SER A 59 -5.29 5.00 12.94
C SER A 59 -6.22 5.71 13.93
N ALA A 60 -7.48 5.28 14.04
CA ALA A 60 -8.48 5.86 14.94
C ALA A 60 -8.45 5.28 16.37
N GLY A 61 -7.65 4.22 16.61
CA GLY A 61 -7.59 3.49 17.88
C GLY A 61 -6.39 3.80 18.79
N SER A 62 -5.55 4.79 18.46
CA SER A 62 -4.35 5.14 19.25
C SER A 62 -4.45 6.51 19.96
N GLU A 63 -5.64 6.87 20.44
CA GLU A 63 -5.82 7.92 21.45
C GLU A 63 -6.26 7.30 22.79
N SER A 64 -5.34 6.62 23.48
CA SER A 64 -5.29 6.56 24.96
C SER A 64 -4.07 5.77 25.46
N SER A 65 -2.93 6.46 25.61
CA SER A 65 -2.16 6.42 26.87
C SER A 65 -0.94 7.34 26.81
N SER A 66 -0.94 8.27 27.77
CA SER A 66 0.15 9.09 28.29
C SER A 66 0.70 10.24 27.43
N VAL A 67 0.23 11.44 27.76
CA VAL A 67 1.02 12.68 27.73
C VAL A 67 2.33 12.43 28.48
N GLN A 68 3.47 12.55 27.80
CA GLN A 68 4.71 13.04 28.39
C GLN A 68 5.26 14.14 27.48
N GLU A 69 5.05 15.37 27.93
CA GLU A 69 5.67 16.58 27.40
C GLU A 69 7.19 16.47 27.62
N PHE A 70 7.97 16.32 26.55
CA PHE A 70 9.41 16.55 26.60
C PHE A 70 9.74 17.66 25.60
N ARG A 71 9.83 18.89 26.12
CA ARG A 71 10.54 19.98 25.45
C ARG A 71 12.02 19.61 25.38
N ASP A 72 12.61 19.65 24.19
CA ASP A 72 13.64 20.65 23.88
C ASP A 72 14.00 20.67 22.39
N PRO A 73 14.28 21.86 21.81
CA PRO A 73 14.53 22.03 20.38
C PRO A 73 15.99 21.74 20.05
N CYS A 74 16.25 20.77 19.17
CA CYS A 74 17.59 20.60 18.60
C CYS A 74 17.83 21.68 17.53
N VAL A 75 18.61 22.70 17.89
CA VAL A 75 19.14 23.69 16.95
C VAL A 75 20.17 23.02 16.04
N LEU A 76 20.02 23.24 14.74
CA LEU A 76 21.01 22.91 13.71
C LEU A 76 22.29 23.72 13.93
N GLN A 77 23.44 23.05 13.88
CA GLN A 77 24.75 23.69 13.71
C GLN A 77 25.41 23.18 12.44
#